data_AF-A0A1Y1N2A4-F1
#
_entry.id   AF-A0A1Y1N2A4-F1
#
_cell.length_a   1.000
_cell.length_b   1.000
_cell.length_c   1.000
_cell.angle_alpha   90.00
_cell.angle_beta   90.00
_cell.angle_gamma   90.00
#
_symmetry.space_group_name_H-M   'P 1'
#
loop_
_entity.id
_entity.type
_entity.pdbx_description
1 polymer ?
#
loop_
_entity_poly.entity_id
_entity_poly.type
_entity_poly.pdbx_seq_one_letter_code
_entity_poly.pdbx_strand_id
1 'polypeptide(L)'
;MSYRYSFDMEVEEQTAGSSNANIKQHSGNHFSRKEKCLIMNVLNYFKATMNIKAAVKEASKALCCSERSIYAIRKEDQITAVASSKKPMKRKGTQINDRLCVYDNDVQALIRRKVHDSFIANIPPTMNTMLCAVNVNLPN
;
A
#
# COMPACT_ATOMS: atom_id res chain seq x y z
N MET A 1 -9.78 61.29 -10.40
CA MET A 1 -9.04 60.95 -11.64
C MET A 1 -8.33 59.63 -11.41
N SER A 2 -8.81 58.57 -12.04
CA SER A 2 -8.37 57.17 -11.86
C SER A 2 -7.70 56.73 -13.15
N TYR A 3 -6.45 56.28 -13.08
CA TYR A 3 -5.75 55.69 -14.23
C TYR A 3 -5.96 54.17 -14.18
N ARG A 4 -6.86 53.70 -15.05
CA ARG A 4 -6.96 52.28 -15.44
C ARG A 4 -5.82 52.00 -16.42
N TYR A 5 -4.97 51.04 -16.09
CA TYR A 5 -4.05 50.44 -17.05
C TYR A 5 -4.62 49.08 -17.46
N SER A 6 -5.17 49.02 -18.68
CA SER A 6 -5.61 47.81 -19.34
C SER A 6 -4.39 47.08 -19.90
N PHE A 7 -4.28 45.79 -19.62
CA PHE A 7 -3.32 44.92 -20.31
C PHE A 7 -4.06 43.64 -20.67
N ASP A 8 -4.60 43.63 -21.88
CA ASP A 8 -5.21 42.46 -22.51
C ASP A 8 -4.07 41.51 -22.92
N MET A 9 -3.99 40.36 -22.26
CA MET A 9 -3.20 39.22 -22.74
C MET A 9 -4.13 38.02 -22.82
N GLU A 10 -4.62 37.78 -24.04
CA GLU A 10 -5.24 36.52 -24.43
C GLU A 10 -4.16 35.43 -24.36
N VAL A 11 -4.34 34.45 -23.48
CA VAL A 11 -3.59 33.19 -23.52
C VAL A 11 -4.59 32.06 -23.58
N GLU A 12 -4.56 31.39 -24.73
CA GLU A 12 -5.43 30.31 -25.13
C GLU A 12 -5.49 29.17 -24.11
N GLU A 13 -6.72 28.75 -23.90
CA GLU A 13 -7.16 27.63 -23.11
C GLU A 13 -6.69 26.31 -23.73
N GLN A 14 -5.71 25.65 -23.11
CA GLN A 14 -5.45 24.22 -23.35
C GLN A 14 -6.00 23.41 -22.18
N THR A 15 -7.21 22.89 -22.39
CA THR A 15 -7.90 21.93 -21.53
C THR A 15 -7.18 20.57 -21.57
N ALA A 16 -6.20 20.38 -20.69
CA ALA A 16 -5.73 19.04 -20.36
C ALA A 16 -6.74 18.37 -19.42
N GLY A 17 -7.34 17.27 -19.89
CA GLY A 17 -8.41 16.53 -19.24
C GLY A 17 -8.15 16.27 -17.76
N SER A 18 -8.97 16.90 -16.91
CA SER A 18 -9.05 16.59 -15.49
C SER A 18 -9.66 15.19 -15.35
N SER A 19 -8.80 14.19 -15.25
CA SER A 19 -9.20 12.90 -14.69
C SER A 19 -9.71 13.17 -13.28
N ASN A 20 -11.03 13.16 -13.11
CA ASN A 20 -11.71 13.21 -11.82
C ASN A 20 -11.37 11.92 -11.03
N ALA A 21 -10.12 11.79 -10.61
CA ALA A 21 -9.81 11.03 -9.43
C ALA A 21 -10.59 11.73 -8.31
N ASN A 22 -11.50 10.99 -7.68
CA ASN A 22 -12.23 11.46 -6.51
C ASN A 22 -11.22 11.59 -5.37
N ILE A 23 -10.43 12.67 -5.41
CA ILE A 23 -9.39 13.00 -4.47
C ILE A 23 -10.14 13.34 -3.19
N LYS A 24 -10.25 12.35 -2.31
CA LYS A 24 -10.82 12.52 -0.97
C LYS A 24 -10.02 13.59 -0.25
N GLN A 25 -10.54 14.82 -0.28
CA GLN A 25 -10.03 15.87 0.58
C GLN A 25 -10.28 15.45 2.01
N HIS A 26 -9.24 15.52 2.83
CA HIS A 26 -9.30 15.11 4.22
C HIS A 26 -10.27 16.02 4.99
N SER A 27 -11.47 15.51 5.28
CA SER A 27 -12.53 16.23 5.97
C SER A 27 -12.44 16.03 7.48
N GLY A 28 -12.16 17.13 8.20
CA GLY A 28 -12.54 17.36 9.60
C GLY A 28 -11.93 16.50 10.71
N ASN A 29 -11.41 15.31 10.43
CA ASN A 29 -10.82 14.44 11.45
C ASN A 29 -9.36 14.84 11.73
N HIS A 30 -8.87 14.61 12.95
CA HIS A 30 -7.45 14.83 13.24
C HIS A 30 -6.60 13.83 12.45
N PHE A 31 -5.49 14.30 11.84
CA PHE A 31 -4.55 13.42 11.15
C PHE A 31 -4.07 12.31 12.09
N SER A 32 -4.16 11.06 11.66
CA SER A 32 -3.59 9.94 12.37
C SER A 32 -2.06 10.06 12.44
N ARG A 33 -1.44 9.41 13.44
CA ARG A 33 0.02 9.42 13.58
C ARG A 33 0.75 8.96 12.30
N LYS A 34 0.21 7.97 11.60
CA LYS A 34 0.79 7.46 10.34
C LYS A 34 0.76 8.53 9.24
N GLU A 35 -0.35 9.26 9.14
CA GLU A 35 -0.49 10.36 8.17
C GLU A 35 0.43 11.53 8.51
N LYS A 36 0.56 11.89 9.79
CA LYS A 36 1.53 12.90 10.23
C LYS A 36 2.97 12.53 9.84
N CYS A 37 3.38 11.27 10.06
CA CYS A 37 4.69 10.79 9.61
C CYS A 37 4.85 10.91 8.08
N LEU A 38 3.83 10.52 7.31
CA LEU A 38 3.88 10.61 5.85
C LEU A 38 4.03 12.08 5.39
N ILE A 39 3.25 12.99 5.98
CA ILE A 39 3.32 14.43 5.71
C ILE A 39 4.73 14.96 5.98
N MET A 40 5.33 14.61 7.13
CA MET A 40 6.68 15.03 7.46
C MET A 40 7.75 14.44 6.54
N ASN A 41 7.60 13.19 6.11
CA ASN A 41 8.53 12.56 5.16
C ASN A 41 8.51 13.25 3.79
N VAL A 42 7.31 13.51 3.26
CA VAL A 42 7.15 14.23 1.97
C VAL A 42 7.65 15.67 2.08
N LEU A 43 7.35 16.35 3.19
CA LEU A 43 7.88 17.69 3.44
C LEU A 43 9.40 17.70 3.51
N ASN A 44 10.02 16.71 4.18
CA ASN A 44 11.48 16.60 4.27
C ASN A 44 12.12 16.29 2.91
N TYR A 45 11.46 15.48 2.07
CA TYR A 45 11.89 15.25 0.70
C TYR A 45 11.97 16.56 -0.10
N PHE A 46 10.90 17.37 -0.08
CA PHE A 46 10.89 18.64 -0.79
C PHE A 46 11.80 19.71 -0.17
N LYS A 47 11.94 19.73 1.16
CA LYS A 47 12.87 20.65 1.84
C LYS A 47 14.33 20.42 1.46
N ALA A 48 14.70 19.23 0.99
CA ALA A 48 16.06 18.95 0.53
C ALA A 48 16.41 19.67 -0.78
N THR A 49 15.40 20.04 -1.58
CA THR A 49 15.59 20.62 -2.93
C THR A 49 15.10 22.05 -3.06
N MET A 50 14.16 22.50 -2.22
CA MET A 50 13.57 23.84 -2.33
C MET A 50 13.32 24.52 -0.99
N ASN A 51 13.09 25.84 -1.05
CA ASN A 51 12.74 26.67 0.10
C ASN A 51 11.47 26.16 0.81
N ILE A 52 11.41 26.36 2.13
CA ILE A 52 10.33 25.86 3.00
C ILE A 52 8.93 26.20 2.47
N LYS A 53 8.69 27.44 2.02
CA LYS A 53 7.38 27.88 1.53
C LYS A 53 6.97 27.13 0.25
N ALA A 54 7.92 26.93 -0.67
CA ALA A 54 7.70 26.15 -1.88
C ALA A 54 7.51 24.66 -1.56
N ALA A 55 8.29 24.12 -0.62
CA ALA A 55 8.18 22.74 -0.17
C ALA A 55 6.81 22.44 0.46
N VAL A 56 6.24 23.36 1.24
CA VAL A 56 4.89 23.22 1.80
C VAL A 56 3.84 23.28 0.70
N LYS A 57 3.99 24.16 -0.29
CA LYS A 57 3.06 24.26 -1.43
C LYS A 57 3.05 22.98 -2.27
N GLU A 58 4.22 22.40 -2.55
CA GLU A 58 4.32 21.15 -3.29
C GLU A 58 3.87 19.94 -2.45
N ALA A 59 4.17 19.90 -1.15
CA ALA A 59 3.65 18.87 -0.25
C ALA A 59 2.13 18.91 -0.12
N SER A 60 1.53 20.12 -0.08
CA SER A 60 0.09 20.36 -0.06
C SER A 60 -0.59 19.79 -1.31
N LYS A 61 -0.02 20.05 -2.50
CA LYS A 61 -0.49 19.47 -3.75
C LYS A 61 -0.35 17.94 -3.77
N ALA A 62 0.80 17.42 -3.36
CA ALA A 62 1.10 15.98 -3.41
C ALA A 62 0.22 15.15 -2.46
N LEU A 63 -0.08 15.70 -1.28
CA LEU A 63 -0.84 15.00 -0.23
C LEU A 63 -2.30 15.42 -0.15
N CYS A 64 -2.71 16.38 -0.97
CA CYS A 64 -4.08 16.92 -1.01
C CYS A 64 -4.57 17.38 0.38
N CYS A 65 -3.67 18.02 1.13
CA CYS A 65 -3.94 18.53 2.47
C CYS A 65 -3.64 20.03 2.54
N SER A 66 -4.36 20.76 3.40
CA SER A 66 -4.18 22.22 3.46
C SER A 66 -2.78 22.60 3.93
N GLU A 67 -2.20 23.67 3.37
CA GLU A 67 -0.90 24.21 3.81
C GLU A 67 -0.90 24.50 5.32
N ARG A 68 -2.04 24.99 5.85
CA ARG A 68 -2.24 25.25 7.28
C ARG A 68 -2.07 23.97 8.12
N SER A 69 -2.60 22.85 7.66
CA SER A 69 -2.43 21.55 8.33
C SER A 69 -0.97 21.12 8.37
N ILE A 70 -0.23 21.31 7.27
CA ILE A 70 1.20 20.97 7.20
C ILE A 70 2.01 21.81 8.19
N TYR A 71 1.75 23.12 8.27
CA TYR A 71 2.40 23.98 9.26
C TYR A 71 2.07 23.58 10.70
N ALA A 72 0.82 23.23 10.98
CA ALA A 72 0.41 22.76 12.30
C ALA A 72 1.13 21.46 12.71
N ILE A 73 1.18 20.48 11.80
CA ILE A 73 1.86 19.19 12.02
C ILE A 73 3.37 19.41 12.19
N ARG A 74 3.98 20.27 11.39
CA ARG A 74 5.41 20.61 11.54
C ARG A 74 5.72 21.23 12.91
N LYS A 75 4.85 22.11 13.40
CA LYS A 75 5.01 22.70 14.74
C LYS A 75 4.90 21.64 15.83
N GLU A 76 3.98 20.69 15.67
CA GLU A 76 3.82 19.56 16.59
C GLU A 76 5.06 18.65 16.59
N ASP A 77 5.63 18.35 15.42
CA ASP A 77 6.81 17.49 15.29
C ASP A 77 8.09 18.10 15.91
N GLN A 78 8.23 19.43 15.87
CA GLN A 78 9.34 20.12 16.54
C GLN A 78 9.26 20.03 18.07
N ILE A 79 8.05 19.90 18.63
CA ILE A 79 7.81 19.83 20.07
C ILE A 79 7.86 18.37 20.54
N THR A 80 7.21 17.50 19.79
CA THR A 80 7.02 16.09 20.10
C THR A 80 7.56 15.34 18.90
N ALA A 81 8.86 15.03 18.90
CA ALA A 81 9.51 14.30 17.82
C ALA A 81 8.62 13.12 17.38
N VAL A 82 8.01 13.20 16.20
CA VAL A 82 7.05 12.19 15.76
C VAL A 82 7.86 10.95 15.44
N ALA A 83 7.98 10.07 16.42
CA ALA A 83 8.77 8.86 16.29
C ALA A 83 8.28 8.07 15.08
N SER A 84 9.21 7.75 14.20
CA SER A 84 9.01 7.09 12.90
C SER A 84 8.04 5.92 13.03
N SER A 85 7.19 5.72 12.02
CA SER A 85 6.31 4.57 11.97
C SER A 85 7.12 3.28 12.17
N LYS A 86 6.67 2.40 13.08
CA LYS A 86 7.30 1.10 13.29
C LYS A 86 7.37 0.38 11.94
N LYS A 87 8.56 -0.05 11.52
CA LYS A 87 8.74 -0.83 10.28
C LYS A 87 7.78 -2.03 10.34
N PRO A 88 7.05 -2.34 9.26
CA PRO A 88 6.18 -3.51 9.25
C PRO A 88 7.03 -4.74 9.58
N MET A 89 6.59 -5.51 10.57
CA MET A 89 7.26 -6.75 10.94
C MET A 89 7.22 -7.67 9.73
N LYS A 90 8.37 -7.88 9.08
CA LYS A 90 8.48 -8.91 8.05
C LYS A 90 8.09 -10.23 8.70
N ARG A 91 7.07 -10.92 8.17
CA ARG A 91 6.70 -12.25 8.64
C ARG A 91 7.94 -13.12 8.54
N LYS A 92 8.37 -13.73 9.66
CA LYS A 92 9.45 -14.72 9.66
C LYS A 92 8.91 -15.97 8.96
N GLY A 93 9.33 -16.20 7.73
CA GLY A 93 9.00 -17.39 6.97
C GLY A 93 9.55 -17.26 5.56
N THR A 94 10.43 -18.19 5.18
CA THR A 94 10.81 -18.37 3.78
C THR A 94 9.55 -18.84 3.08
N GLN A 95 8.94 -18.00 2.26
CA GLN A 95 7.87 -18.44 1.39
C GLN A 95 8.53 -19.31 0.31
N ILE A 96 8.68 -20.60 0.60
CA ILE A 96 9.20 -21.57 -0.36
C ILE A 96 8.18 -21.62 -1.49
N ASN A 97 8.66 -21.36 -2.70
CA ASN A 97 7.82 -21.34 -3.88
C ASN A 97 7.50 -22.80 -4.24
N ASP A 98 6.39 -23.31 -3.70
CA ASP A 98 5.98 -24.73 -3.78
C ASP A 98 5.87 -25.25 -5.23
N ARG A 99 5.72 -24.35 -6.22
CA ARG A 99 5.74 -24.69 -7.66
C ARG A 99 7.04 -25.32 -8.14
N LEU A 100 8.15 -25.10 -7.43
CA LEU A 100 9.45 -25.70 -7.74
C LEU A 100 9.72 -26.97 -6.92
N CYS A 101 8.84 -27.29 -5.97
CA CYS A 101 8.91 -28.53 -5.20
C CYS A 101 8.36 -29.66 -6.09
N VAL A 102 9.26 -30.36 -6.78
CA VAL A 102 8.90 -31.58 -7.51
C VAL A 102 8.80 -32.70 -6.47
N TYR A 103 7.56 -33.05 -6.11
CA TYR A 103 7.30 -34.20 -5.24
C TYR A 103 7.70 -35.50 -5.94
N ASP A 104 8.24 -36.46 -5.19
CA ASP A 104 8.65 -37.76 -5.72
C ASP A 104 7.51 -38.44 -6.51
N ASN A 105 7.86 -39.08 -7.63
CA ASN A 105 6.88 -39.71 -8.53
C ASN A 105 6.03 -40.77 -7.82
N ASP A 106 6.61 -41.48 -6.85
CA ASP A 106 5.92 -42.51 -6.06
C ASP A 106 4.86 -41.91 -5.15
N VAL A 107 5.16 -40.78 -4.51
CA VAL A 107 4.21 -40.02 -3.68
C VAL A 107 3.06 -39.50 -4.53
N GLN A 108 3.34 -38.97 -5.71
CA GLN A 108 2.31 -38.52 -6.64
C GLN A 108 1.41 -39.68 -7.11
N ALA A 109 2.00 -40.84 -7.42
CA ALA A 109 1.26 -42.03 -7.84
C ALA A 109 0.36 -42.55 -6.71
N LEU A 110 0.86 -42.56 -5.47
CA LEU A 110 0.08 -42.94 -4.28
C LEU A 110 -1.12 -42.01 -4.07
N ILE A 111 -0.91 -40.69 -4.15
CA ILE A 111 -2.00 -39.70 -4.02
C ILE A 111 -3.05 -39.93 -5.11
N ARG A 112 -2.62 -40.08 -6.38
CA ARG A 112 -3.54 -40.34 -7.51
C ARG A 112 -4.40 -41.59 -7.26
N ARG A 113 -3.79 -42.68 -6.77
CA ARG A 113 -4.51 -43.90 -6.42
C ARG A 113 -5.54 -43.68 -5.32
N LYS A 114 -5.19 -42.99 -4.24
CA LYS A 114 -6.12 -42.70 -3.13
C LYS A 114 -7.29 -41.80 -3.54
N VAL A 115 -7.07 -40.84 -4.45
CA VAL A 115 -8.16 -40.04 -5.02
C VAL A 115 -9.10 -40.94 -5.80
N HIS A 116 -8.56 -41.81 -6.66
CA HIS A 116 -9.36 -42.71 -7.48
C HIS A 116 -10.17 -43.71 -6.63
N ASP A 117 -9.55 -44.30 -5.61
CA ASP A 117 -10.21 -45.19 -4.65
C ASP A 117 -11.38 -44.46 -3.93
N SER A 118 -11.22 -43.17 -3.63
CA SER A 118 -12.26 -42.36 -2.99
C SER A 118 -13.46 -42.14 -3.92
N PHE A 119 -13.22 -41.93 -5.22
CA PHE A 119 -14.27 -41.82 -6.23
C PHE A 119 -15.05 -43.14 -6.40
N ILE A 120 -14.35 -44.28 -6.43
CA ILE A 120 -14.99 -45.61 -6.47
C ILE A 120 -15.88 -45.81 -5.23
N ALA A 121 -15.39 -45.40 -4.05
CA ALA A 121 -16.13 -45.53 -2.80
C ALA A 121 -17.27 -44.51 -2.62
N ASN A 122 -17.49 -43.61 -3.59
CA ASN A 122 -18.42 -42.47 -3.49
C ASN A 122 -18.17 -41.58 -2.26
N ILE A 123 -16.91 -41.45 -1.83
CA ILE A 123 -16.51 -40.57 -0.74
C ILE A 123 -15.82 -39.35 -1.35
N PRO A 124 -16.23 -38.12 -1.01
CA PRO A 124 -15.59 -36.92 -1.54
C PRO A 124 -14.13 -36.84 -1.07
N PRO A 125 -13.15 -36.69 -1.99
CA PRO A 125 -11.75 -36.56 -1.64
C PRO A 125 -11.48 -35.16 -1.07
N THR A 126 -11.70 -34.99 0.23
CA THR A 126 -11.32 -33.78 0.96
C THR A 126 -9.83 -33.81 1.31
N MET A 127 -9.23 -32.64 1.53
CA MET A 127 -7.82 -32.57 1.95
C MET A 127 -7.56 -33.37 3.23
N ASN A 128 -8.47 -33.35 4.20
CA ASN A 128 -8.31 -34.09 5.46
C ASN A 128 -8.33 -35.60 5.24
N THR A 129 -9.25 -36.10 4.40
CA THR A 129 -9.34 -37.54 4.11
C THR A 129 -8.13 -38.03 3.32
N MET A 130 -7.63 -37.23 2.37
CA MET A 130 -6.44 -37.55 1.59
C MET A 130 -5.17 -37.57 2.44
N LEU A 131 -4.97 -36.56 3.31
CA LEU A 131 -3.81 -36.49 4.19
C LEU A 131 -3.76 -37.67 5.18
N CYS A 132 -4.91 -38.03 5.77
CA CYS A 132 -4.99 -39.21 6.63
C CYS A 132 -4.69 -40.51 5.88
N ALA A 133 -5.25 -40.68 4.66
CA ALA A 133 -5.08 -41.90 3.88
C ALA A 133 -3.64 -42.11 3.36
N VAL A 134 -2.93 -41.02 3.05
CA VAL A 134 -1.54 -41.07 2.59
C VAL A 134 -0.59 -41.38 3.75
N ASN A 135 -0.77 -40.74 4.91
CA ASN A 135 0.10 -40.95 6.08
C ASN A 135 0.03 -42.36 6.68
N VAL A 136 -1.07 -43.09 6.46
CA VAL A 136 -1.21 -44.50 6.91
C VAL A 136 -0.38 -45.47 6.05
N ASN A 137 0.02 -45.08 4.83
CA ASN A 137 0.69 -45.97 3.87
C ASN A 137 2.17 -45.65 3.63
N LEU A 138 2.75 -44.67 4.36
CA LEU A 138 4.21 -44.46 4.33
C LEU A 138 4.87 -45.41 5.34
N PRO A 139 5.77 -46.32 4.93
CA PRO A 139 6.63 -47.02 5.87
C PRO A 139 7.55 -46.00 6.56
N ASN A 140 7.71 -46.15 7.89
CA ASN A 140 8.70 -45.41 8.68
C ASN A 140 10.12 -45.63 8.16
#